data_AF-A0A380QEG0-F1
#
_entry.id   AF-A0A380QEG0-F1
#
_cell.length_a   1.000
_cell.length_b   1.000
_cell.length_c   1.000
_cell.angle_alpha   90.00
_cell.angle_beta   90.00
_cell.angle_gamma   90.00
#
_symmetry.space_group_name_H-M   'P 1'
#
loop_
_entity.id
_entity.type
_entity.pdbx_description
1 polymer ?
#
loop_
_entity_poly.entity_id
_entity_poly.type
_entity_poly.pdbx_seq_one_letter_code
_entity_poly.pdbx_strand_id
1 'polypeptide(L)'
;MNIKNKPLLIGLLLLFLHPAAAIANKWAGIYFYPLASKYSNCKMTLSEDNHLTVSFDVTLADHLFDISNSDHIQRWQELTRSQQHIMLAQNKALLYLYFYRADGSIDFSLQSGEVQDMSLNGVPAQHISNYIREAIFVSTPAFSNQSYHVSFSLAVSTLKHIRMGATIGGVLHSEGQQYSVRSPNGVAFNQSGNQCEFFDPTTEIAPAHALYIEPKFRLGSAIWQLKSLDLDHLLDSTADNHGLHAPLVNAPANRFCIHYSSVGIQNRRYMISASNLNGLAESSRYFQLKDNQGEHIINYKVTLKNHEDSEADFSLPKEKKFVQLKSDTSSGGEAQMCWSPRIRVYSTDTTDKGHYTDTLNFTITPLA
;
A
#
# COMPACT_ATOMS: atom_id res chain seq x y z
N MET A 1 33.91 -45.55 -56.36
CA MET A 1 32.61 -45.37 -55.68
C MET A 1 32.86 -44.55 -54.43
N ASN A 2 32.72 -43.23 -54.54
CA ASN A 2 33.10 -42.24 -53.52
C ASN A 2 31.81 -41.60 -52.98
N ILE A 3 31.46 -41.86 -51.72
CA ILE A 3 30.34 -41.18 -51.06
C ILE A 3 30.89 -39.98 -50.29
N LYS A 4 30.68 -38.80 -50.85
CA LYS A 4 30.82 -37.50 -50.17
C LYS A 4 29.53 -37.21 -49.41
N ASN A 5 29.55 -37.32 -48.08
CA ASN A 5 28.51 -36.76 -47.22
C ASN A 5 29.08 -35.54 -46.48
N LYS A 6 28.64 -34.34 -46.90
CA LYS A 6 28.50 -33.08 -46.14
C LYS A 6 28.17 -31.98 -47.16
N PRO A 7 26.89 -31.61 -47.27
CA PRO A 7 26.44 -30.39 -46.60
C PRO A 7 25.00 -30.56 -46.07
N LEU A 8 24.83 -30.95 -44.81
CA LEU A 8 23.50 -31.09 -44.19
C LEU A 8 23.45 -30.48 -42.79
N LEU A 9 24.32 -29.51 -42.50
CA LEU A 9 24.42 -28.86 -41.19
C LEU A 9 24.31 -27.32 -41.22
N ILE A 10 24.06 -26.73 -42.39
CA ILE A 10 23.79 -25.29 -42.53
C ILE A 10 22.29 -25.02 -42.78
N GLY A 11 21.50 -26.04 -43.15
CA GLY A 11 20.05 -25.91 -43.33
C GLY A 11 19.21 -26.07 -42.06
N LEU A 12 19.78 -26.60 -40.96
CA LEU A 12 19.04 -26.84 -39.71
C LEU A 12 19.24 -25.74 -38.64
N LEU A 13 20.20 -24.82 -38.85
CA LEU A 13 20.47 -23.70 -37.94
C LEU A 13 19.76 -22.40 -38.34
N LEU A 14 19.04 -22.38 -39.47
CA LEU A 14 18.23 -21.24 -39.92
C LEU A 14 16.75 -21.32 -39.52
N LEU A 15 16.34 -22.36 -38.78
CA LEU A 15 14.96 -22.49 -38.26
C LEU A 15 14.77 -21.91 -36.84
N PHE A 16 15.83 -21.42 -36.20
CA PHE A 16 15.76 -20.77 -34.87
C PHE A 16 15.81 -19.23 -34.91
N LEU A 17 15.68 -18.62 -36.10
CA LEU A 17 15.45 -17.19 -36.24
C LEU A 17 13.98 -16.94 -36.62
N HIS A 18 13.10 -17.13 -35.65
CA HIS A 18 11.80 -16.45 -35.64
C HIS A 18 11.90 -15.22 -34.74
N PRO A 19 12.23 -14.02 -35.26
CA PRO A 19 11.98 -12.79 -34.53
C PRO A 19 10.48 -12.41 -34.66
N ALA A 20 9.90 -11.98 -33.55
CA ALA A 20 8.80 -11.01 -33.50
C ALA A 20 7.37 -11.37 -33.97
N ALA A 21 7.01 -12.60 -34.33
CA ALA A 21 5.61 -12.92 -34.66
C ALA A 21 4.73 -13.31 -33.46
N ALA A 22 5.30 -13.64 -32.30
CA ALA A 22 4.53 -14.05 -31.11
C ALA A 22 4.04 -12.87 -30.24
N ILE A 23 4.50 -11.64 -30.50
CA ILE A 23 4.08 -10.43 -29.76
C ILE A 23 2.86 -9.76 -30.42
N ALA A 24 2.62 -10.03 -31.71
CA ALA A 24 1.51 -9.45 -32.48
C ALA A 24 0.12 -9.96 -32.01
N ASN A 25 0.06 -11.04 -31.24
CA ASN A 25 -1.22 -11.68 -30.86
C ASN A 25 -1.77 -11.23 -29.50
N LYS A 26 -1.04 -10.40 -28.74
CA LYS A 26 -1.49 -9.91 -27.42
C LYS A 26 -2.33 -8.62 -27.50
N TRP A 27 -2.31 -7.93 -28.66
CA TRP A 27 -2.92 -6.61 -28.88
C TRP A 27 -3.89 -6.56 -30.07
N ALA A 28 -4.24 -7.72 -30.66
CA ALA A 28 -5.26 -7.77 -31.70
C ALA A 28 -6.60 -7.26 -31.14
N GLY A 29 -7.09 -6.11 -31.64
CA GLY A 29 -8.34 -5.48 -31.22
C GLY A 29 -8.24 -4.41 -30.13
N ILE A 30 -7.03 -3.98 -29.73
CA ILE A 30 -6.85 -2.81 -28.84
C ILE A 30 -6.39 -1.62 -29.67
N TYR A 31 -7.25 -0.61 -29.74
CA TYR A 31 -6.99 0.62 -30.48
C TYR A 31 -6.62 1.76 -29.53
N PHE A 32 -5.57 2.52 -29.85
CA PHE A 32 -5.18 3.70 -29.08
C PHE A 32 -5.44 4.97 -29.88
N TYR A 33 -6.02 5.96 -29.23
CA TYR A 33 -6.35 7.26 -29.81
C TYR A 33 -6.26 8.37 -28.76
N PRO A 34 -5.65 9.54 -29.03
CA PRO A 34 -5.51 10.62 -28.05
C PRO A 34 -6.86 11.26 -27.70
N LEU A 35 -7.55 10.70 -26.71
CA LEU A 35 -8.84 11.20 -26.22
C LEU A 35 -8.69 12.20 -25.06
N ALA A 36 -7.58 12.14 -24.33
CA ALA A 36 -7.31 13.04 -23.21
C ALA A 36 -6.16 14.00 -23.56
N SER A 37 -6.36 15.28 -23.27
CA SER A 37 -5.32 16.31 -23.34
C SER A 37 -4.58 16.45 -22.00
N LYS A 38 -5.29 16.33 -20.88
CA LYS A 38 -4.74 16.52 -19.54
C LYS A 38 -5.51 15.72 -18.48
N TYR A 39 -4.79 15.29 -17.45
CA TYR A 39 -5.37 14.81 -16.20
C TYR A 39 -5.08 15.82 -15.07
N SER A 40 -6.05 16.04 -14.20
CA SER A 40 -5.96 17.03 -13.11
C SER A 40 -6.78 16.61 -11.89
N ASN A 41 -6.69 17.38 -10.80
CA ASN A 41 -7.47 17.16 -9.58
C ASN A 41 -7.41 15.72 -9.03
N CYS A 42 -6.24 15.08 -9.18
CA CYS A 42 -6.02 13.72 -8.73
C CYS A 42 -6.03 13.62 -7.22
N LYS A 43 -6.87 12.72 -6.70
CA LYS A 43 -6.99 12.43 -5.29
C LYS A 43 -7.20 10.94 -5.06
N MET A 44 -6.37 10.37 -4.21
CA MET A 44 -6.35 8.97 -3.83
C MET A 44 -6.14 8.90 -2.32
N THR A 45 -7.18 8.51 -1.58
CA THR A 45 -7.18 8.59 -0.11
C THR A 45 -7.82 7.36 0.52
N LEU A 46 -7.17 6.82 1.56
CA LEU A 46 -7.76 5.77 2.39
C LEU A 46 -8.68 6.38 3.44
N SER A 47 -9.93 5.94 3.47
CA SER A 47 -10.92 6.27 4.51
C SER A 47 -10.72 5.42 5.77
N GLU A 48 -11.39 5.81 6.87
CA GLU A 48 -11.29 5.09 8.15
C GLU A 48 -11.87 3.67 8.08
N ASP A 49 -12.85 3.44 7.21
CA ASP A 49 -13.46 2.13 6.97
C ASP A 49 -12.62 1.22 6.07
N ASN A 50 -11.33 1.55 5.86
CA ASN A 50 -10.42 0.86 4.94
C ASN A 50 -10.91 0.80 3.49
N HIS A 51 -11.66 1.81 3.05
CA HIS A 51 -11.99 2.02 1.64
C HIS A 51 -11.08 3.07 1.02
N LEU A 52 -10.44 2.74 -0.09
CA LEU A 52 -9.65 3.65 -0.89
C LEU A 52 -10.58 4.40 -1.85
N THR A 53 -10.69 5.70 -1.68
CA THR A 53 -11.42 6.57 -2.61
C THR A 53 -10.45 7.15 -3.63
N VAL A 54 -10.82 7.08 -4.90
CA VAL A 54 -10.04 7.58 -6.03
C VAL A 54 -10.90 8.55 -6.83
N SER A 55 -10.32 9.70 -7.20
CA SER A 55 -10.95 10.65 -8.12
C SER A 55 -9.91 11.41 -8.93
N PHE A 56 -10.29 11.83 -10.13
CA PHE A 56 -9.49 12.68 -11.00
C PHE A 56 -10.36 13.29 -12.09
N ASP A 57 -9.89 14.41 -12.63
CA ASP A 57 -10.49 15.07 -13.78
C ASP A 57 -9.69 14.81 -15.04
N VAL A 58 -10.40 14.70 -16.16
CA VAL A 58 -9.85 14.51 -17.49
C VAL A 58 -10.32 15.66 -18.36
N THR A 59 -9.40 16.41 -18.92
CA THR A 59 -9.68 17.34 -20.02
C THR A 59 -9.61 16.55 -21.32
N LEU A 60 -10.67 16.60 -22.11
CA LEU A 60 -10.73 15.91 -23.40
C LEU A 60 -9.86 16.61 -24.44
N ALA A 61 -9.47 15.88 -25.48
CA ALA A 61 -8.85 16.52 -26.64
C ALA A 61 -9.88 17.42 -27.36
N ASP A 62 -9.39 18.51 -27.94
CA ASP A 62 -10.25 19.49 -28.61
C ASP A 62 -10.98 18.86 -29.79
N HIS A 63 -12.21 19.31 -30.05
CA HIS A 63 -13.00 18.94 -31.24
C HIS A 63 -13.23 17.42 -31.44
N LEU A 64 -13.08 16.59 -30.40
CA LEU A 64 -13.30 15.13 -30.49
C LEU A 64 -14.68 14.71 -30.97
N PHE A 65 -15.69 15.57 -30.84
CA PHE A 65 -17.06 15.27 -31.25
C PHE A 65 -17.53 16.12 -32.43
N ASP A 66 -16.63 16.90 -33.02
CA ASP A 66 -16.92 17.75 -34.16
C ASP A 66 -16.82 16.93 -35.46
N ILE A 67 -17.97 16.60 -36.03
CA ILE A 67 -18.08 15.85 -37.29
C ILE A 67 -17.58 16.65 -38.51
N SER A 68 -17.32 17.95 -38.36
CA SER A 68 -16.73 18.77 -39.43
C SER A 68 -15.19 18.75 -39.41
N ASN A 69 -14.58 18.23 -38.34
CA ASN A 69 -13.14 18.12 -38.22
C ASN A 69 -12.63 16.87 -38.95
N SER A 70 -11.98 17.08 -40.11
CA SER A 70 -11.46 16.00 -40.97
C SER A 70 -10.35 15.19 -40.32
N ASP A 71 -9.56 15.79 -39.41
CA ASP A 71 -8.32 15.16 -38.91
C ASP A 71 -8.62 14.00 -37.96
N HIS A 72 -9.62 14.16 -37.09
CA HIS A 72 -10.04 13.08 -36.20
C HIS A 72 -10.65 11.92 -36.98
N ILE A 73 -11.55 12.25 -37.92
CA ILE A 73 -12.26 11.27 -38.76
C ILE A 73 -11.26 10.46 -39.59
N GLN A 74 -10.30 11.11 -40.26
CA GLN A 74 -9.30 10.43 -41.06
C GLN A 74 -8.47 9.44 -40.21
N ARG A 75 -8.01 9.88 -39.04
CA ARG A 75 -7.24 8.98 -38.15
C ARG A 75 -8.06 7.82 -37.62
N TRP A 76 -9.35 8.01 -37.34
CA TRP A 76 -10.24 6.91 -36.94
C TRP A 76 -10.50 5.93 -38.08
N GLN A 77 -10.64 6.41 -39.32
CA GLN A 77 -10.73 5.58 -40.52
C GLN A 77 -9.47 4.73 -40.71
N GLU A 78 -8.29 5.33 -40.56
CA GLU A 78 -7.00 4.62 -40.60
C GLU A 78 -6.90 3.55 -39.50
N LEU A 79 -7.28 3.92 -38.26
CA LEU A 79 -7.22 3.06 -37.09
C LEU A 79 -8.13 1.82 -37.23
N THR A 80 -9.36 2.03 -37.71
CA THR A 80 -10.37 0.97 -37.86
C THR A 80 -10.33 0.26 -39.22
N ARG A 81 -9.54 0.80 -40.17
CA ARG A 81 -9.54 0.40 -41.58
C ARG A 81 -10.92 0.53 -42.25
N SER A 82 -11.75 1.43 -41.74
CA SER A 82 -13.05 1.77 -42.31
C SER A 82 -12.89 2.88 -43.35
N GLN A 83 -13.59 2.76 -44.48
CA GLN A 83 -13.64 3.79 -45.52
C GLN A 83 -14.90 4.68 -45.39
N GLN A 84 -15.65 4.54 -44.31
CA GLN A 84 -16.99 5.09 -44.15
C GLN A 84 -17.05 6.14 -43.03
N HIS A 85 -18.25 6.69 -42.81
CA HIS A 85 -18.48 7.65 -41.75
C HIS A 85 -18.28 6.99 -40.38
N ILE A 86 -17.31 7.52 -39.62
CA ILE A 86 -16.95 7.05 -38.29
C ILE A 86 -17.08 8.20 -37.30
N MET A 87 -17.69 7.91 -36.15
CA MET A 87 -17.91 8.92 -35.11
C MET A 87 -17.68 8.34 -33.72
N LEU A 88 -17.21 9.19 -32.80
CA LEU A 88 -17.09 8.87 -31.40
C LEU A 88 -18.44 9.03 -30.70
N ALA A 89 -18.88 8.00 -29.99
CA ALA A 89 -20.15 8.00 -29.26
C ALA A 89 -20.11 9.00 -28.09
N GLN A 90 -20.94 10.04 -28.15
CA GLN A 90 -21.05 11.08 -27.10
C GLN A 90 -21.74 10.58 -25.82
N ASN A 91 -22.53 9.52 -25.92
CA ASN A 91 -23.31 8.95 -24.83
C ASN A 91 -22.67 7.71 -24.20
N LYS A 92 -21.49 7.29 -24.69
CA LYS A 92 -20.81 6.08 -24.24
C LYS A 92 -19.32 6.35 -23.99
N ALA A 93 -18.92 6.30 -22.73
CA ALA A 93 -17.54 6.49 -22.31
C ALA A 93 -17.00 5.21 -21.66
N LEU A 94 -15.68 5.01 -21.75
CA LEU A 94 -14.99 3.87 -21.14
C LEU A 94 -13.96 4.37 -20.14
N LEU A 95 -13.72 3.60 -19.09
CA LEU A 95 -12.61 3.79 -18.17
C LEU A 95 -11.83 2.49 -18.06
N TYR A 96 -10.51 2.58 -18.19
CA TYR A 96 -9.61 1.45 -18.02
C TYR A 96 -8.79 1.63 -16.75
N LEU A 97 -8.79 0.62 -15.89
CA LEU A 97 -8.03 0.62 -14.63
C LEU A 97 -6.93 -0.44 -14.68
N TYR A 98 -5.79 -0.11 -14.10
CA TYR A 98 -4.59 -0.92 -14.07
C TYR A 98 -4.06 -0.95 -12.65
N PHE A 99 -4.03 -2.12 -12.03
CA PHE A 99 -3.51 -2.31 -10.68
C PHE A 99 -2.22 -3.11 -10.72
N TYR A 100 -1.30 -2.80 -9.82
CA TYR A 100 0.04 -3.39 -9.81
C TYR A 100 0.42 -3.89 -8.41
N ARG A 101 1.13 -5.01 -8.40
CA ARG A 101 1.72 -5.60 -7.20
C ARG A 101 3.02 -4.87 -6.82
N ALA A 102 3.54 -5.22 -5.64
CA ALA A 102 4.80 -4.69 -5.11
C ALA A 102 5.99 -4.87 -6.06
N ASP A 103 6.05 -6.00 -6.76
CA ASP A 103 7.09 -6.34 -7.72
C ASP A 103 6.93 -5.65 -9.09
N GLY A 104 5.86 -4.85 -9.26
CA GLY A 104 5.54 -4.17 -10.50
C GLY A 104 4.76 -5.01 -11.53
N SER A 105 4.44 -6.26 -11.22
CA SER A 105 3.55 -7.07 -12.07
C SER A 105 2.10 -6.59 -11.98
N ILE A 106 1.33 -6.76 -13.06
CA ILE A 106 -0.09 -6.41 -13.07
C ILE A 106 -0.85 -7.33 -12.10
N ASP A 107 -1.71 -6.75 -11.28
CA ASP A 107 -2.56 -7.50 -10.38
C ASP A 107 -3.90 -7.85 -11.04
N PHE A 108 -4.13 -9.16 -11.23
CA PHE A 108 -5.38 -9.72 -11.73
C PHE A 108 -6.25 -10.33 -10.63
N SER A 109 -5.91 -10.13 -9.36
CA SER A 109 -6.70 -10.69 -8.26
C SER A 109 -8.01 -9.94 -8.03
N LEU A 110 -8.03 -8.63 -8.32
CA LEU A 110 -9.15 -7.77 -8.00
C LEU A 110 -10.40 -8.11 -8.81
N GLN A 111 -11.54 -8.27 -8.14
CA GLN A 111 -12.81 -8.62 -8.76
C GLN A 111 -13.69 -7.37 -8.97
N SER A 112 -14.58 -7.40 -9.96
CA SER A 112 -15.46 -6.26 -10.27
C SER A 112 -16.31 -5.79 -9.08
N GLY A 113 -16.72 -6.71 -8.19
CA GLY A 113 -17.48 -6.39 -6.98
C GLY A 113 -16.68 -5.68 -5.86
N GLU A 114 -15.36 -5.57 -5.99
CA GLU A 114 -14.52 -4.83 -5.03
C GLU A 114 -14.48 -3.33 -5.33
N VAL A 115 -14.95 -2.91 -6.53
CA VAL A 115 -15.13 -1.50 -6.87
C VAL A 115 -16.56 -1.08 -6.63
N GLN A 116 -16.71 0.02 -5.90
CA GLN A 116 -17.99 0.59 -5.54
C GLN A 116 -18.05 2.05 -6.01
N ASP A 117 -19.27 2.57 -6.10
CA ASP A 117 -19.56 3.98 -6.37
C ASP A 117 -18.84 4.56 -7.60
N MET A 118 -18.54 3.71 -8.58
CA MET A 118 -17.84 4.14 -9.78
C MET A 118 -18.75 5.04 -10.61
N SER A 119 -18.30 6.28 -10.85
CA SER A 119 -19.03 7.29 -11.59
C SER A 119 -18.15 8.07 -12.56
N LEU A 120 -18.78 8.54 -13.64
CA LEU A 120 -18.23 9.50 -14.58
C LEU A 120 -19.21 10.65 -14.72
N ASN A 121 -18.82 11.86 -14.31
CA ASN A 121 -19.70 13.04 -14.20
C ASN A 121 -20.98 12.74 -13.39
N GLY A 122 -20.88 11.89 -12.37
CA GLY A 122 -22.02 11.45 -11.54
C GLY A 122 -22.89 10.35 -12.16
N VAL A 123 -22.61 9.91 -13.39
CA VAL A 123 -23.29 8.78 -14.03
C VAL A 123 -22.64 7.47 -13.56
N PRO A 124 -23.38 6.53 -12.96
CA PRO A 124 -22.81 5.27 -12.48
C PRO A 124 -22.35 4.39 -13.64
N ALA A 125 -21.33 3.57 -13.39
CA ALA A 125 -20.90 2.55 -14.35
C ALA A 125 -22.05 1.54 -14.60
N GLN A 126 -22.38 1.34 -15.87
CA GLN A 126 -23.40 0.35 -16.28
C GLN A 126 -22.87 -1.08 -16.15
N HIS A 127 -21.58 -1.26 -16.46
CA HIS A 127 -20.91 -2.55 -16.45
C HIS A 127 -19.44 -2.36 -16.10
N ILE A 128 -18.91 -3.25 -15.26
CA ILE A 128 -17.48 -3.34 -14.95
C ILE A 128 -17.04 -4.75 -15.33
N SER A 129 -16.06 -4.85 -16.22
CA SER A 129 -15.52 -6.13 -16.67
C SER A 129 -14.91 -6.90 -15.49
N ASN A 130 -14.87 -8.23 -15.61
CA ASN A 130 -14.06 -9.05 -14.72
C ASN A 130 -12.60 -8.55 -14.71
N TYR A 131 -11.94 -8.69 -13.56
CA TYR A 131 -10.60 -8.18 -13.32
C TYR A 131 -10.45 -6.65 -13.38
N ILE A 132 -11.56 -5.91 -13.32
CA ILE A 132 -11.62 -4.44 -13.27
C ILE A 132 -10.72 -3.79 -14.33
N ARG A 133 -10.80 -4.27 -15.58
CA ARG A 133 -10.01 -3.68 -16.67
C ARG A 133 -10.75 -2.60 -17.40
N GLU A 134 -12.07 -2.72 -17.51
CA GLU A 134 -12.90 -1.81 -18.27
C GLU A 134 -14.21 -1.55 -17.53
N ALA A 135 -14.59 -0.28 -17.41
CA ALA A 135 -15.91 0.14 -17.01
C ALA A 135 -16.58 0.92 -18.13
N ILE A 136 -17.87 0.66 -18.33
CA ILE A 136 -18.69 1.24 -19.38
C ILE A 136 -19.70 2.18 -18.75
N PHE A 137 -19.72 3.42 -19.20
CA PHE A 137 -20.69 4.43 -18.79
C PHE A 137 -21.58 4.76 -19.97
N VAL A 138 -22.90 4.73 -19.76
CA VAL A 138 -23.90 5.13 -20.74
C VAL A 138 -24.78 6.19 -20.11
N SER A 139 -24.89 7.34 -20.77
CA SER A 139 -25.65 8.49 -20.26
C SER A 139 -26.68 8.99 -21.26
N THR A 140 -27.80 9.49 -20.75
CA THR A 140 -28.77 10.27 -21.51
C THR A 140 -29.26 11.38 -20.58
N PRO A 141 -28.83 12.65 -20.76
CA PRO A 141 -28.16 13.25 -21.92
C PRO A 141 -26.69 12.82 -22.15
N ALA A 142 -26.12 13.21 -23.29
CA ALA A 142 -24.72 12.94 -23.63
C ALA A 142 -23.74 13.50 -22.59
N PHE A 143 -22.53 12.92 -22.52
CA PHE A 143 -21.49 13.41 -21.63
C PHE A 143 -20.97 14.79 -22.05
N SER A 144 -20.30 15.49 -21.13
CA SER A 144 -19.61 16.74 -21.43
C SER A 144 -18.57 16.55 -22.53
N ASN A 145 -18.57 17.45 -23.51
CA ASN A 145 -17.62 17.42 -24.62
C ASN A 145 -16.24 18.00 -24.25
N GLN A 146 -16.06 18.49 -23.02
CA GLN A 146 -14.84 19.19 -22.59
C GLN A 146 -14.08 18.43 -21.49
N SER A 147 -14.81 17.81 -20.55
CA SER A 147 -14.18 17.21 -19.39
C SER A 147 -15.01 16.11 -18.73
N TYR A 148 -14.30 15.17 -18.13
CA TYR A 148 -14.87 14.12 -17.29
C TYR A 148 -14.30 14.22 -15.88
N HIS A 149 -15.17 14.12 -14.87
CA HIS A 149 -14.82 13.82 -13.50
C HIS A 149 -15.03 12.33 -13.25
N VAL A 150 -13.99 11.61 -12.87
CA VAL A 150 -14.03 10.18 -12.54
C VAL A 150 -13.91 10.02 -11.04
N SER A 151 -14.74 9.17 -10.46
CA SER A 151 -14.66 8.78 -9.04
C SER A 151 -15.00 7.31 -8.84
N PHE A 152 -14.37 6.64 -7.87
CA PHE A 152 -14.76 5.31 -7.40
C PHE A 152 -14.13 5.00 -6.04
N SER A 153 -14.62 3.96 -5.37
CA SER A 153 -14.08 3.45 -4.12
C SER A 153 -13.70 1.97 -4.26
N LEU A 154 -12.69 1.53 -3.50
CA LEU A 154 -12.17 0.16 -3.51
C LEU A 154 -12.01 -0.34 -2.08
N ALA A 155 -12.45 -1.56 -1.79
CA ALA A 155 -12.12 -2.22 -0.52
C ALA A 155 -10.64 -2.63 -0.54
N VAL A 156 -9.89 -2.26 0.50
CA VAL A 156 -8.41 -2.39 0.48
C VAL A 156 -7.92 -3.63 1.21
N SER A 157 -8.84 -4.49 1.66
CA SER A 157 -8.55 -5.73 2.40
C SER A 157 -7.61 -6.70 1.67
N THR A 158 -7.35 -6.49 0.38
CA THR A 158 -6.53 -7.32 -0.50
C THR A 158 -5.26 -6.62 -1.04
N LEU A 159 -5.14 -5.29 -0.92
CA LEU A 159 -4.07 -4.52 -1.56
C LEU A 159 -2.88 -4.26 -0.62
N LYS A 160 -1.76 -4.96 -0.86
CA LYS A 160 -0.49 -4.73 -0.14
C LYS A 160 0.17 -3.42 -0.55
N HIS A 161 0.14 -3.14 -1.85
CA HIS A 161 0.71 -1.95 -2.46
C HIS A 161 -0.37 -1.32 -3.31
N ILE A 162 -0.67 -0.06 -3.04
CA ILE A 162 -1.68 0.67 -3.78
C ILE A 162 -0.94 1.40 -4.91
N ARG A 163 -0.80 0.72 -6.03
CA ARG A 163 -0.12 1.22 -7.23
C ARG A 163 -1.06 1.04 -8.40
N MET A 164 -1.52 2.15 -8.95
CA MET A 164 -2.54 2.10 -10.00
C MET A 164 -2.35 3.16 -11.08
N GLY A 165 -2.77 2.78 -12.28
CA GLY A 165 -2.94 3.67 -13.41
C GLY A 165 -4.39 3.62 -13.90
N ALA A 166 -4.82 4.67 -14.58
CA ALA A 166 -6.11 4.73 -15.24
C ALA A 166 -5.99 5.44 -16.58
N THR A 167 -6.83 5.11 -17.55
CA THR A 167 -6.97 5.88 -18.79
C THR A 167 -8.41 5.89 -19.26
N ILE A 168 -8.86 6.98 -19.86
CA ILE A 168 -10.19 7.04 -20.48
C ILE A 168 -10.19 6.34 -21.83
N GLY A 169 -11.37 5.92 -22.26
CA GLY A 169 -11.64 5.43 -23.59
C GLY A 169 -12.99 5.88 -24.10
N GLY A 170 -13.27 5.49 -25.34
CA GLY A 170 -14.53 5.74 -26.00
C GLY A 170 -14.86 4.65 -26.99
N VAL A 171 -16.03 4.77 -27.60
CA VAL A 171 -16.51 3.82 -28.60
C VAL A 171 -16.70 4.54 -29.92
N LEU A 172 -15.99 4.09 -30.94
CA LEU A 172 -16.21 4.53 -32.32
C LEU A 172 -17.31 3.68 -32.95
N HIS A 173 -18.23 4.33 -33.66
CA HIS A 173 -19.27 3.66 -34.44
C HIS A 173 -19.03 3.83 -35.94
N SER A 174 -19.09 2.73 -36.68
CA SER A 174 -19.07 2.68 -38.15
C SER A 174 -19.97 1.54 -38.62
N GLU A 175 -21.03 1.83 -39.41
CA GLU A 175 -21.96 0.84 -39.99
C GLU A 175 -22.42 -0.29 -39.05
N GLY A 176 -22.83 0.07 -37.84
CA GLY A 176 -23.31 -0.90 -36.84
C GLY A 176 -22.19 -1.71 -36.16
N GLN A 177 -20.93 -1.52 -36.54
CA GLN A 177 -19.76 -2.00 -35.81
C GLN A 177 -19.34 -0.98 -34.75
N GLN A 178 -18.84 -1.50 -33.62
CA GLN A 178 -18.30 -0.71 -32.51
C GLN A 178 -16.83 -1.05 -32.30
N TYR A 179 -15.99 -0.02 -32.16
CA TYR A 179 -14.57 -0.18 -31.83
C TYR A 179 -14.26 0.53 -30.52
N SER A 180 -13.81 -0.22 -29.51
CA SER A 180 -13.31 0.37 -28.28
C SER A 180 -11.92 0.96 -28.51
N VAL A 181 -11.76 2.24 -28.18
CA VAL A 181 -10.49 2.98 -28.25
C VAL A 181 -10.09 3.45 -26.87
N ARG A 182 -8.77 3.44 -26.60
CA ARG A 182 -8.17 3.87 -25.33
C ARG A 182 -7.28 5.09 -25.54
N SER A 183 -7.23 6.00 -24.57
CA SER A 183 -6.23 7.06 -24.60
C SER A 183 -4.83 6.48 -24.34
N PRO A 184 -3.82 6.80 -25.17
CA PRO A 184 -2.43 6.40 -24.95
C PRO A 184 -1.78 7.17 -23.78
N ASN A 185 -2.43 8.23 -23.30
CA ASN A 185 -2.04 8.94 -22.10
C ASN A 185 -3.03 8.61 -20.99
N GLY A 186 -2.51 8.12 -19.87
CA GLY A 186 -3.25 7.85 -18.65
C GLY A 186 -2.75 8.67 -17.47
N VAL A 187 -3.35 8.39 -16.32
CA VAL A 187 -3.06 9.01 -15.03
C VAL A 187 -2.65 7.96 -14.01
N ALA A 188 -1.63 8.30 -13.23
CA ALA A 188 -1.28 7.66 -11.97
C ALA A 188 -1.24 8.72 -10.87
N PHE A 189 -0.87 8.29 -9.66
CA PHE A 189 -0.86 9.13 -8.47
C PHE A 189 0.53 9.13 -7.85
N ASN A 190 0.97 10.30 -7.38
CA ASN A 190 2.17 10.40 -6.58
C ASN A 190 2.03 9.65 -5.24
N GLN A 191 3.12 9.60 -4.46
CA GLN A 191 3.11 8.90 -3.17
C GLN A 191 2.08 9.43 -2.17
N SER A 192 1.74 10.72 -2.21
CA SER A 192 0.73 11.31 -1.32
C SER A 192 -0.70 11.17 -1.84
N GLY A 193 -0.88 10.64 -3.05
CA GLY A 193 -2.18 10.46 -3.68
C GLY A 193 -2.85 11.76 -4.15
N ASN A 194 -2.18 12.91 -4.11
CA ASN A 194 -2.80 14.23 -4.34
C ASN A 194 -2.31 14.96 -5.60
N GLN A 195 -1.45 14.31 -6.39
CA GLN A 195 -0.98 14.84 -7.67
C GLN A 195 -1.08 13.78 -8.75
N CYS A 196 -1.38 14.25 -9.96
CA CYS A 196 -1.41 13.42 -11.15
C CYS A 196 0.01 13.15 -11.64
N GLU A 197 0.30 11.88 -11.94
CA GLU A 197 1.49 11.46 -12.64
C GLU A 197 1.12 10.86 -13.99
N PHE A 198 2.04 10.93 -14.95
CA PHE A 198 1.83 10.29 -16.24
C PHE A 198 1.82 8.76 -16.09
N PHE A 199 0.87 8.13 -16.77
CA PHE A 199 0.82 6.69 -16.90
C PHE A 199 0.71 6.31 -18.38
N ASP A 200 1.55 5.36 -18.80
CA ASP A 200 1.53 4.83 -20.17
C ASP A 200 0.81 3.47 -20.20
N PRO A 201 -0.48 3.42 -20.59
CA PRO A 201 -1.23 2.17 -20.70
C PRO A 201 -0.74 1.22 -21.81
N THR A 202 0.24 1.62 -22.63
CA THR A 202 0.79 0.82 -23.73
C THR A 202 2.00 -0.04 -23.32
N THR A 203 2.67 0.31 -22.22
CA THR A 203 3.97 -0.29 -21.87
C THR A 203 3.91 -1.43 -20.85
N GLU A 204 2.74 -1.72 -20.26
CA GLU A 204 2.57 -2.66 -19.13
C GLU A 204 3.47 -2.34 -17.90
N ILE A 205 4.11 -1.18 -17.87
CA ILE A 205 5.00 -0.76 -16.78
C ILE A 205 4.18 -0.14 -15.64
N ALA A 206 4.47 -0.55 -14.40
CA ALA A 206 3.83 0.02 -13.22
C ALA A 206 4.20 1.50 -13.01
N PRO A 207 3.26 2.37 -12.61
CA PRO A 207 3.54 3.78 -12.31
C PRO A 207 4.70 3.95 -11.34
N ALA A 208 5.60 4.93 -11.47
CA ALA A 208 6.81 5.01 -10.65
C ALA A 208 6.55 4.94 -9.13
N HIS A 209 5.47 5.56 -8.65
CA HIS A 209 5.14 5.62 -7.23
C HIS A 209 3.96 4.74 -6.84
N ALA A 210 4.00 4.25 -5.60
CA ALA A 210 2.84 3.67 -4.92
C ALA A 210 2.37 4.64 -3.84
N LEU A 211 1.07 4.65 -3.55
CA LEU A 211 0.49 5.46 -2.48
C LEU A 211 1.11 5.07 -1.15
N TYR A 212 1.58 6.08 -0.42
CA TYR A 212 2.06 5.98 0.95
C TYR A 212 0.96 6.39 1.91
N ILE A 213 0.68 5.54 2.88
CA ILE A 213 -0.26 5.82 3.95
C ILE A 213 0.52 5.81 5.26
N GLU A 214 0.43 6.90 6.01
CA GLU A 214 1.05 6.98 7.31
C GLU A 214 0.34 6.00 8.28
N PRO A 215 1.08 5.07 8.90
CA PRO A 215 0.47 4.06 9.76
C PRO A 215 -0.09 4.69 11.03
N LYS A 216 -1.38 4.43 11.30
CA LYS A 216 -2.00 4.70 12.60
C LYS A 216 -1.70 3.53 13.55
N PHE A 217 -0.87 3.78 14.56
CA PHE A 217 -0.48 2.76 15.53
C PHE A 217 -1.49 2.62 16.68
N ARG A 218 -1.74 1.38 17.10
CA ARG A 218 -2.50 1.04 18.31
C ARG A 218 -1.67 0.14 19.22
N LEU A 219 -1.73 0.38 20.53
CA LEU A 219 -1.03 -0.46 21.52
C LEU A 219 -1.95 -1.58 22.01
N GLY A 220 -1.46 -2.82 21.99
CA GLY A 220 -2.22 -4.00 22.40
C GLY A 220 -2.17 -4.31 23.90
N SER A 221 -1.16 -3.83 24.63
CA SER A 221 -0.99 -4.10 26.06
C SER A 221 -1.02 -2.81 26.87
N ALA A 222 -1.85 -2.79 27.92
CA ALA A 222 -2.05 -1.61 28.76
C ALA A 222 -1.47 -1.72 30.17
N ILE A 223 -1.34 -2.92 30.76
CA ILE A 223 -0.91 -3.09 32.17
C ILE A 223 0.02 -4.30 32.32
N TRP A 224 1.20 -4.09 32.90
CA TRP A 224 2.14 -5.14 33.27
C TRP A 224 2.14 -5.35 34.77
N GLN A 225 1.33 -6.29 35.24
CA GLN A 225 1.29 -6.66 36.65
C GLN A 225 2.42 -7.65 36.98
N LEU A 226 3.31 -7.27 37.89
CA LEU A 226 4.36 -8.13 38.42
C LEU A 226 3.82 -9.05 39.52
N LYS A 227 4.38 -10.26 39.67
CA LYS A 227 4.15 -11.09 40.86
C LYS A 227 4.78 -10.43 42.08
N SER A 228 4.27 -10.75 43.27
CA SER A 228 4.90 -10.36 44.54
C SER A 228 6.34 -10.85 44.59
N LEU A 229 7.23 -10.00 45.08
CA LEU A 229 8.63 -10.29 45.31
C LEU A 229 8.90 -10.32 46.81
N ASP A 230 9.79 -11.21 47.22
CA ASP A 230 10.30 -11.23 48.59
C ASP A 230 11.31 -10.09 48.78
N LEU A 231 11.14 -9.32 49.85
CA LEU A 231 11.94 -8.13 50.10
C LEU A 231 13.39 -8.50 50.45
N ASP A 232 13.59 -9.50 51.30
CA ASP A 232 14.92 -9.93 51.72
C ASP A 232 15.73 -10.43 50.51
N HIS A 233 15.09 -11.22 49.64
CA HIS A 233 15.71 -11.67 48.39
C HIS A 233 16.01 -10.54 47.39
N LEU A 234 15.19 -9.49 47.35
CA LEU A 234 15.46 -8.30 46.53
C LEU A 234 16.68 -7.53 47.06
N LEU A 235 16.78 -7.36 48.38
CA LEU A 235 17.91 -6.69 49.02
C LEU A 235 19.22 -7.46 48.79
N ASP A 236 19.20 -8.78 48.99
CA ASP A 236 20.36 -9.65 48.80
C ASP A 236 20.84 -9.67 47.34
N SER A 237 19.93 -9.83 46.37
CA SER A 237 20.27 -9.95 44.94
C SER A 237 20.74 -8.65 44.28
N THR A 238 20.46 -7.50 44.91
CA THR A 238 20.90 -6.19 44.41
C THR A 238 22.32 -5.85 44.85
N ALA A 239 22.80 -6.43 45.96
CA ALA A 239 24.16 -6.21 46.47
C ALA A 239 25.25 -6.54 45.42
N ASP A 240 24.99 -7.53 44.55
CA ASP A 240 25.90 -7.95 43.48
C ASP A 240 25.61 -7.27 42.13
N ASN A 241 24.73 -6.26 42.08
CA ASN A 241 24.31 -5.52 40.88
C ASN A 241 23.70 -6.41 39.76
N HIS A 242 23.33 -7.66 40.08
CA HIS A 242 22.65 -8.58 39.16
C HIS A 242 21.16 -8.23 39.00
N GLY A 243 20.54 -7.76 40.08
CA GLY A 243 19.11 -7.43 40.14
C GLY A 243 18.23 -8.67 40.12
N LEU A 244 17.03 -8.54 40.67
CA LEU A 244 16.07 -9.63 40.78
C LEU A 244 15.15 -9.68 39.56
N HIS A 245 14.95 -10.87 39.00
CA HIS A 245 13.92 -11.02 37.97
C HIS A 245 12.53 -10.88 38.56
N ALA A 246 11.73 -9.96 38.00
CA ALA A 246 10.34 -9.74 38.37
C ALA A 246 9.40 -10.38 37.32
N PRO A 247 8.84 -11.57 37.57
CA PRO A 247 7.98 -12.23 36.61
C PRO A 247 6.60 -11.55 36.52
N LEU A 248 6.02 -11.52 35.31
CA LEU A 248 4.67 -11.02 35.08
C LEU A 248 3.60 -12.04 35.53
N VAL A 249 2.48 -11.52 36.03
CA VAL A 249 1.22 -12.27 36.10
C VAL A 249 0.77 -12.47 34.65
N ASN A 250 0.59 -13.73 34.21
CA ASN A 250 0.20 -14.09 32.85
C ASN A 250 1.10 -13.50 31.73
N ALA A 251 2.39 -13.86 31.73
CA ALA A 251 3.37 -13.36 30.76
C ALA A 251 2.96 -13.52 29.26
N PRO A 252 2.34 -14.63 28.80
CA PRO A 252 1.94 -14.76 27.40
C PRO A 252 0.89 -13.74 26.93
N ALA A 253 -0.02 -13.33 27.83
CA ALA A 253 -1.06 -12.33 27.53
C ALA A 253 -0.55 -10.88 27.63
N ASN A 254 0.59 -10.65 28.29
CA ASN A 254 1.13 -9.33 28.60
C ASN A 254 2.34 -8.97 27.73
N ARG A 255 2.24 -9.20 26.43
CA ARG A 255 3.25 -8.81 25.44
C ARG A 255 3.09 -7.34 25.06
N PHE A 256 4.20 -6.63 24.89
CA PHE A 256 4.19 -5.32 24.24
C PHE A 256 3.88 -5.51 22.76
N CYS A 257 2.66 -5.19 22.32
CA CYS A 257 2.26 -5.31 20.91
C CYS A 257 1.92 -3.95 20.32
N ILE A 258 2.41 -3.69 19.12
CA ILE A 258 2.06 -2.54 18.29
C ILE A 258 1.28 -3.08 17.09
N HIS A 259 0.06 -2.59 16.91
CA HIS A 259 -0.83 -2.88 15.79
C HIS A 259 -0.82 -1.71 14.81
N TYR A 260 -0.89 -1.99 13.51
CA TYR A 260 -0.92 -0.98 12.45
C TYR A 260 -1.56 -1.54 11.18
N SER A 261 -2.07 -0.65 10.32
CA SER A 261 -2.47 -1.03 8.96
C SER A 261 -1.23 -1.35 8.12
N SER A 262 -1.22 -2.50 7.47
CA SER A 262 -0.14 -2.92 6.56
C SER A 262 -0.32 -2.39 5.14
N VAL A 263 -1.40 -1.66 4.90
CA VAL A 263 -1.77 -1.10 3.60
C VAL A 263 -0.99 0.18 3.31
N GLY A 264 -0.39 0.28 2.13
CA GLY A 264 0.30 1.50 1.70
C GLY A 264 1.53 1.86 2.54
N ILE A 265 2.01 0.92 3.37
CA ILE A 265 3.27 1.10 4.08
C ILE A 265 4.42 0.95 3.09
N GLN A 266 5.38 1.86 3.17
CA GLN A 266 6.64 1.76 2.43
C GLN A 266 7.73 1.12 3.30
N ASN A 267 8.84 0.76 2.66
CA ASN A 267 10.09 0.30 3.29
C ASN A 267 10.75 1.44 4.12
N ARG A 268 10.06 1.91 5.16
CA ARG A 268 10.51 2.94 6.10
C ARG A 268 10.82 2.30 7.45
N ARG A 269 11.84 2.84 8.12
CA ARG A 269 12.19 2.45 9.49
C ARG A 269 11.53 3.39 10.49
N TYR A 270 11.13 2.83 11.62
CA TYR A 270 10.52 3.57 12.72
C TYR A 270 11.36 3.35 13.98
N MET A 271 11.57 4.42 14.73
CA MET A 271 12.24 4.37 16.02
C MET A 271 11.19 4.22 17.12
N ILE A 272 11.37 3.22 17.98
CA ILE A 272 10.63 3.02 19.22
C ILE A 272 11.52 3.48 20.37
N SER A 273 11.01 4.38 21.20
CA SER A 273 11.61 4.75 22.49
C SER A 273 10.57 4.74 23.60
N ALA A 274 11.03 4.72 24.84
CA ALA A 274 10.14 4.85 26.00
C ALA A 274 10.66 5.90 26.98
N SER A 275 9.72 6.62 27.59
CA SER A 275 9.94 7.43 28.79
C SER A 275 9.07 6.88 29.92
N ASN A 276 9.26 7.38 31.14
CA ASN A 276 8.44 7.00 32.28
C ASN A 276 7.96 8.21 33.07
N LEU A 277 6.91 8.02 33.88
CA LEU A 277 6.33 9.09 34.70
C LEU A 277 7.21 9.41 35.91
N ASN A 278 7.77 8.39 36.56
CA ASN A 278 8.47 8.54 37.84
C ASN A 278 9.91 9.06 37.72
N GLY A 279 10.44 9.16 36.49
CA GLY A 279 11.80 9.61 36.20
C GLY A 279 12.84 8.49 36.21
N LEU A 280 14.08 8.87 35.90
CA LEU A 280 15.23 7.98 35.87
C LEU A 280 16.08 8.15 37.14
N ALA A 281 16.68 7.06 37.61
CA ALA A 281 17.72 7.15 38.64
C ALA A 281 18.92 7.98 38.14
N GLU A 282 19.71 8.58 39.04
CA GLU A 282 20.80 9.54 38.70
C GLU A 282 21.77 9.07 37.61
N SER A 283 21.97 7.76 37.45
CA SER A 283 22.83 7.21 36.39
C SER A 283 22.15 7.06 35.02
N SER A 284 20.88 7.44 34.88
CA SER A 284 20.01 7.21 33.71
C SER A 284 19.96 5.76 33.23
N ARG A 285 20.37 4.81 34.07
CA ARG A 285 20.44 3.37 33.75
C ARG A 285 19.16 2.63 34.11
N TYR A 286 18.30 3.21 34.93
CA TYR A 286 17.13 2.56 35.50
C TYR A 286 15.93 3.50 35.46
N PHE A 287 14.76 2.94 35.16
CA PHE A 287 13.47 3.55 35.51
C PHE A 287 13.19 3.34 37.01
N GLN A 288 12.15 4.01 37.52
CA GLN A 288 11.81 4.00 38.96
C GLN A 288 10.36 3.60 39.18
N LEU A 289 10.14 2.51 39.92
CA LEU A 289 8.86 2.23 40.56
C LEU A 289 8.81 3.01 41.87
N LYS A 290 7.68 3.67 42.14
CA LYS A 290 7.44 4.43 43.39
C LYS A 290 6.20 3.91 44.10
N ASP A 291 6.24 3.96 45.42
CA ASP A 291 5.04 3.77 46.23
C ASP A 291 4.08 4.96 46.07
N ASN A 292 2.91 4.90 46.70
CA ASN A 292 1.89 5.92 46.55
C ASN A 292 2.25 7.26 47.21
N GLN A 293 3.22 7.28 48.13
CA GLN A 293 3.75 8.49 48.75
C GLN A 293 4.97 9.04 48.01
N GLY A 294 5.64 8.24 47.18
CA GLY A 294 6.87 8.59 46.48
C GLY A 294 8.13 8.51 47.35
N GLU A 295 8.03 7.97 48.57
CA GLU A 295 9.10 7.90 49.57
C GLU A 295 10.00 6.68 49.34
N HIS A 296 9.37 5.55 48.97
CA HIS A 296 10.09 4.30 48.72
C HIS A 296 10.24 4.09 47.21
N ILE A 297 11.44 3.67 46.80
CA ILE A 297 11.80 3.54 45.38
C ILE A 297 12.33 2.13 45.10
N ILE A 298 11.99 1.59 43.93
CA ILE A 298 12.62 0.40 43.36
C ILE A 298 13.08 0.75 41.93
N ASN A 299 14.35 0.58 41.65
CA ASN A 299 14.90 0.79 40.31
C ASN A 299 14.57 -0.42 39.43
N TYR A 300 14.33 -0.21 38.12
CA TYR A 300 14.09 -1.33 37.22
C TYR A 300 14.58 -1.10 35.79
N LYS A 301 14.78 -2.22 35.08
CA LYS A 301 15.09 -2.29 33.65
C LYS A 301 14.11 -3.22 32.96
N VAL A 302 13.79 -2.90 31.71
CA VAL A 302 12.94 -3.73 30.86
C VAL A 302 13.74 -4.13 29.63
N THR A 303 13.89 -5.43 29.41
CA THR A 303 14.35 -5.97 28.13
C THR A 303 13.16 -6.53 27.38
N LEU A 304 12.87 -5.96 26.21
CA LEU A 304 11.80 -6.40 25.32
C LEU A 304 12.37 -7.43 24.34
N LYS A 305 11.87 -8.66 24.45
CA LYS A 305 12.35 -9.81 23.67
C LYS A 305 11.41 -10.15 22.52
N ASN A 306 11.90 -10.16 21.30
CA ASN A 306 11.16 -10.64 20.14
C ASN A 306 11.55 -12.10 19.87
N HIS A 307 10.54 -12.97 19.86
CA HIS A 307 10.74 -14.41 19.66
C HIS A 307 10.97 -14.81 18.20
N GLU A 308 10.54 -13.96 17.26
CA GLU A 308 10.67 -14.20 15.81
C GLU A 308 11.99 -13.65 15.27
N ASP A 309 12.50 -12.59 15.90
CA ASP A 309 13.71 -11.89 15.47
C ASP A 309 14.48 -11.35 16.68
N SER A 310 15.52 -12.05 17.13
CA SER A 310 16.34 -11.60 18.25
C SER A 310 17.08 -10.29 17.97
N GLU A 311 17.33 -9.95 16.69
CA GLU A 311 17.87 -8.64 16.30
C GLU A 311 16.86 -7.53 16.51
N ALA A 312 15.58 -7.84 16.79
CA ALA A 312 14.55 -6.89 17.18
C ALA A 312 14.46 -6.68 18.71
N ASP A 313 15.30 -7.34 19.51
CA ASP A 313 15.38 -7.11 20.96
C ASP A 313 15.89 -5.71 21.31
N PHE A 314 15.44 -5.15 22.42
CA PHE A 314 15.98 -3.88 22.95
C PHE A 314 15.75 -3.71 24.45
N SER A 315 16.59 -2.90 25.08
CA SER A 315 16.61 -2.65 26.52
C SER A 315 16.38 -1.19 26.87
N LEU A 316 15.38 -0.95 27.70
CA LEU A 316 15.02 0.38 28.21
C LEU A 316 15.65 0.61 29.60
N PRO A 317 15.98 1.87 29.98
CA PRO A 317 15.61 3.14 29.33
C PRO A 317 16.53 3.62 28.19
N LYS A 318 17.76 3.09 28.09
CA LYS A 318 18.82 3.72 27.27
C LYS A 318 18.67 3.48 25.77
N GLU A 319 18.20 2.31 25.35
CA GLU A 319 18.18 1.97 23.93
C GLU A 319 16.94 2.53 23.23
N LYS A 320 17.14 2.92 21.98
CA LYS A 320 16.06 3.20 21.03
C LYS A 320 16.10 2.11 19.98
N LYS A 321 14.95 1.57 19.60
CA LYS A 321 14.89 0.47 18.64
C LYS A 321 14.39 0.92 17.29
N PHE A 322 15.19 0.68 16.26
CA PHE A 322 14.77 0.88 14.88
C PHE A 322 14.15 -0.38 14.31
N VAL A 323 12.84 -0.35 14.11
CA VAL A 323 12.06 -1.44 13.52
C VAL A 323 11.68 -1.12 12.09
N GLN A 324 11.45 -2.17 11.31
CA GLN A 324 10.83 -2.10 10.01
C GLN A 324 9.43 -2.69 10.13
N LEU A 325 8.42 -1.96 9.65
CA LEU A 325 7.07 -2.48 9.63
C LEU A 325 6.98 -3.63 8.63
N LYS A 326 6.40 -4.73 9.08
CA LYS A 326 6.14 -5.90 8.24
C LYS A 326 4.87 -5.65 7.44
N SER A 327 4.90 -5.90 6.14
CA SER A 327 3.70 -5.93 5.28
C SER A 327 3.00 -7.30 5.36
N ASP A 328 2.95 -7.88 6.57
CA ASP A 328 2.74 -9.33 6.72
C ASP A 328 1.39 -9.79 6.13
N THR A 329 1.44 -10.97 5.50
CA THR A 329 0.69 -11.28 4.27
C THR A 329 -0.53 -12.19 4.45
N SER A 330 -0.94 -12.49 5.68
CA SER A 330 -1.88 -13.56 5.99
C SER A 330 -3.20 -13.11 6.63
N SER A 331 -3.31 -11.86 7.12
CA SER A 331 -4.49 -11.36 7.84
C SER A 331 -4.91 -9.96 7.39
N GLY A 332 -5.74 -9.88 6.35
CA GLY A 332 -6.69 -8.78 6.10
C GLY A 332 -6.29 -7.36 6.52
N GLY A 333 -5.14 -6.85 6.07
CA GLY A 333 -4.78 -5.43 6.17
C GLY A 333 -4.30 -4.92 7.53
N GLU A 334 -4.38 -5.72 8.61
CA GLU A 334 -3.82 -5.36 9.92
C GLU A 334 -2.61 -6.23 10.24
N ALA A 335 -1.50 -5.59 10.60
CA ALA A 335 -0.26 -6.23 11.03
C ALA A 335 0.03 -5.87 12.49
N GLN A 336 0.81 -6.72 13.14
CA GLN A 336 1.26 -6.51 14.50
C GLN A 336 2.74 -6.90 14.69
N MET A 337 3.38 -6.27 15.66
CA MET A 337 4.71 -6.64 16.14
C MET A 337 4.69 -6.72 17.65
N CYS A 338 5.21 -7.81 18.22
CA CYS A 338 5.05 -8.10 19.63
C CYS A 338 6.35 -8.54 20.31
N TRP A 339 6.65 -7.95 21.47
CA TRP A 339 7.78 -8.28 22.32
C TRP A 339 7.33 -8.77 23.70
N SER A 340 8.03 -9.73 24.26
CA SER A 340 7.83 -10.24 25.62
C SER A 340 8.69 -9.43 26.60
N PRO A 341 8.12 -8.76 27.61
CA PRO A 341 8.89 -8.01 28.58
C PRO A 341 9.62 -8.94 29.54
N ARG A 342 10.91 -8.69 29.76
CA ARG A 342 11.69 -9.26 30.86
C ARG A 342 12.11 -8.13 31.78
N ILE A 343 11.53 -8.12 32.98
CA ILE A 343 11.74 -7.06 33.96
C ILE A 343 12.72 -7.54 35.02
N ARG A 344 13.71 -6.69 35.31
CA ARG A 344 14.61 -6.84 36.46
C ARG A 344 14.50 -5.61 37.34
N VAL A 345 14.39 -5.85 38.64
CA VAL A 345 14.29 -4.82 39.67
C VAL A 345 15.54 -4.81 40.55
N TYR A 346 15.82 -3.67 41.15
CA TYR A 346 17.00 -3.37 41.93
C TYR A 346 16.55 -2.53 43.12
N SER A 347 16.88 -2.95 44.34
CA SER A 347 16.62 -2.13 45.52
C SER A 347 17.43 -0.83 45.53
N THR A 348 16.96 0.11 46.33
CA THR A 348 17.63 1.34 46.74
C THR A 348 17.65 1.40 48.26
N ASP A 349 18.32 2.40 48.82
CA ASP A 349 18.37 2.64 50.27
C ASP A 349 16.99 2.93 50.88
N THR A 350 16.00 3.27 50.04
CA THR A 350 14.61 3.54 50.44
C THR A 350 13.65 2.40 50.07
N THR A 351 14.13 1.25 49.61
CA THR A 351 13.22 0.12 49.31
C THR A 351 12.65 -0.47 50.60
N ASP A 352 11.32 -0.56 50.70
CA ASP A 352 10.61 -1.24 51.79
C ASP A 352 9.42 -2.07 51.25
N LYS A 353 8.71 -2.79 52.13
CA LYS A 353 7.47 -3.50 51.79
C LYS A 353 6.41 -2.51 51.32
N GLY A 354 5.69 -2.88 50.24
CA GLY A 354 4.60 -2.05 49.74
C GLY A 354 4.20 -2.37 48.31
N HIS A 355 3.31 -1.53 47.79
CA HIS A 355 2.90 -1.55 46.39
C HIS A 355 3.59 -0.43 45.66
N TYR A 356 4.17 -0.76 44.51
CA TYR A 356 4.91 0.19 43.68
C TYR A 356 4.35 0.20 42.27
N THR A 357 4.36 1.38 41.64
CA THR A 357 3.86 1.56 40.27
C THR A 357 4.74 2.51 39.49
N ASP A 358 4.68 2.42 38.15
CA ASP A 358 5.20 3.39 37.20
C ASP A 358 4.37 3.30 35.91
N THR A 359 4.44 4.32 35.07
CA THR A 359 3.80 4.36 33.74
C THR A 359 4.86 4.58 32.68
N LEU A 360 4.97 3.65 31.74
CA LEU A 360 5.84 3.77 30.57
C LEU A 360 5.07 4.36 29.38
N ASN A 361 5.59 5.43 28.79
CA ASN A 361 5.08 6.03 27.57
C ASN A 361 5.96 5.64 26.39
N PHE A 362 5.39 4.93 25.42
CA PHE A 362 6.10 4.53 24.20
C PHE A 362 5.85 5.54 23.08
N THR A 363 6.94 5.99 22.46
CA THR A 363 6.90 6.90 21.31
C THR A 363 7.42 6.17 20.08
N ILE A 364 6.66 6.22 18.99
CA ILE A 364 7.04 5.68 17.69
C ILE A 364 7.22 6.86 16.74
N THR A 365 8.40 6.97 16.13
CA THR A 365 8.73 8.09 15.24
C THR A 365 9.25 7.56 13.92
N PRO A 366 8.72 8.01 12.76
CA PRO A 366 9.30 7.66 11.47
C PRO A 366 10.73 8.21 11.38
N LEU A 367 11.65 7.43 10.82
CA LEU A 367 12.96 7.95 10.43
C LEU A 367 12.76 8.88 9.21
N ALA A 368 13.30 10.09 9.29
CA ALA A 368 13.28 11.07 8.20
C ALA A 368 14.18 10.64 7.03
#